data_AF-A0A399NVZ0-F1
#
_entry.id   AF-A0A399NVZ0-F1
#
_cell.length_a   1.000
_cell.length_b   1.000
_cell.length_c   1.000
_cell.angle_alpha   90.00
_cell.angle_beta   90.00
_cell.angle_gamma   90.00
#
_symmetry.space_group_name_H-M   'P 1'
#
loop_
_entity.id
_entity.type
_entity.pdbx_description
1 polymer ?
#
loop_
_entity_poly.entity_id
_entity_poly.type
_entity_poly.pdbx_seq_one_letter_code
_entity_poly.pdbx_strand_id
1 'polypeptide(L)'
;MDSGWWSSWQWGLVKDAIIPLAAILIPTLFALWLARIERRAAARSHYLERRHSAAEGVILALAQMVSMNPSMEEVAPLLRDLRGRIAVYRASLSSGDVLSGDWLAIKHSEGLAIWAEAQALLQPVAGTPPLSPDDLLRVLFPGQRWAQNTLETLSGWLSGHVSDEHLRLEGSALSATRQQPSPG
;
A
#
# COMPACT_ATOMS: atom_id res chain seq x y z
N MET A 1 17.58 -17.61 -73.68
CA MET A 1 17.14 -17.99 -72.32
C MET A 1 16.90 -16.68 -71.60
N ASP A 2 15.73 -16.09 -71.82
CA ASP A 2 15.35 -14.75 -71.34
C ASP A 2 14.31 -14.89 -70.23
N SER A 3 14.77 -14.96 -68.98
CA SER A 3 13.90 -15.02 -67.79
C SER A 3 13.95 -13.75 -66.93
N GLY A 4 14.43 -12.63 -67.48
CA GLY A 4 14.69 -11.41 -66.71
C GLY A 4 13.65 -10.28 -66.82
N TRP A 5 12.73 -10.30 -67.80
CA TRP A 5 11.87 -9.13 -68.09
C TRP A 5 10.46 -9.16 -67.46
N TRP A 6 9.98 -10.34 -67.06
CA TRP A 6 8.68 -10.48 -66.40
C TRP A 6 8.72 -10.16 -64.90
N SER A 7 9.89 -10.22 -64.26
CA SER A 7 10.01 -9.91 -62.83
C SER A 7 9.92 -8.40 -62.57
N SER A 8 10.55 -7.56 -63.38
CA SER A 8 10.59 -6.11 -63.15
C SER A 8 9.23 -5.42 -63.28
N TRP A 9 8.37 -5.88 -64.19
CA TRP A 9 7.02 -5.35 -64.39
C TRP A 9 6.04 -5.74 -63.26
N GLN A 10 6.14 -6.97 -62.75
CA GLN A 10 5.34 -7.38 -61.57
C GLN A 10 5.79 -6.64 -60.30
N TRP A 11 7.09 -6.37 -60.12
CA TRP A 11 7.59 -5.58 -58.99
C TRP A 11 7.13 -4.11 -59.01
N GLY A 12 6.91 -3.51 -60.19
CA GLY A 12 6.40 -2.14 -60.33
C GLY A 12 4.95 -1.99 -59.88
N LEU A 13 4.05 -2.83 -60.42
CA LEU A 13 2.62 -2.81 -60.09
C LEU A 13 2.34 -3.21 -58.62
N VAL A 14 3.12 -4.16 -58.09
CA VAL A 14 3.03 -4.57 -56.68
C VAL A 14 3.48 -3.43 -55.75
N LYS A 15 4.53 -2.67 -56.10
CA LYS A 15 4.96 -1.50 -55.33
C LYS A 15 3.93 -0.37 -55.36
N ASP A 16 3.37 -0.06 -56.53
CA ASP A 16 2.43 1.06 -56.69
C ASP A 16 1.08 0.84 -55.98
N ALA A 17 0.66 -0.41 -55.78
CA ALA A 17 -0.54 -0.75 -55.00
C ALA A 17 -0.26 -0.92 -53.50
N ILE A 18 0.89 -1.50 -53.12
CA ILE A 18 1.21 -1.78 -51.71
C ILE A 18 1.61 -0.52 -50.96
N ILE A 19 2.32 0.43 -51.59
CA ILE A 19 2.77 1.67 -50.94
C ILE A 19 1.59 2.50 -50.38
N PRO A 20 0.54 2.84 -51.16
CA PRO A 20 -0.58 3.62 -50.62
C PRO A 20 -1.42 2.84 -49.61
N LEU A 21 -1.57 1.52 -49.77
CA LEU A 21 -2.28 0.68 -48.80
C LEU A 21 -1.54 0.62 -47.45
N ALA A 22 -0.21 0.45 -47.49
CA ALA A 22 0.64 0.49 -46.31
C ALA A 22 0.64 1.88 -45.65
N ALA A 23 0.59 2.95 -46.44
CA ALA A 23 0.50 4.32 -45.94
C ALA A 23 -0.80 4.61 -45.16
N ILE A 24 -1.87 3.85 -45.39
CA ILE A 24 -3.13 3.95 -44.61
C ILE A 24 -3.11 3.00 -43.41
N LEU A 25 -2.66 1.76 -43.62
CA LEU A 25 -2.72 0.71 -42.59
C LEU A 25 -1.71 0.92 -41.47
N ILE A 26 -0.47 1.32 -41.77
CA ILE A 26 0.58 1.47 -40.77
C ILE A 26 0.22 2.57 -39.74
N PRO A 27 -0.20 3.79 -40.14
CA PRO A 27 -0.60 4.81 -39.17
C PRO A 27 -1.82 4.40 -38.33
N THR A 28 -2.79 3.72 -38.95
CA THR A 28 -4.00 3.27 -38.25
C THR A 28 -3.68 2.20 -37.20
N LEU A 29 -2.83 1.24 -37.53
CA LEU A 29 -2.35 0.23 -36.58
C LEU A 29 -1.52 0.85 -35.45
N PHE A 30 -0.67 1.82 -35.78
CA PHE A 30 0.13 2.54 -34.80
C PHE A 30 -0.75 3.36 -33.83
N ALA A 31 -1.79 4.04 -34.35
CA ALA A 31 -2.77 4.76 -33.53
C ALA A 31 -3.57 3.81 -32.61
N LEU A 32 -3.99 2.64 -33.11
CA LEU A 32 -4.68 1.63 -32.30
C LEU A 32 -3.77 1.06 -31.21
N TRP A 33 -2.49 0.85 -31.52
CA TRP A 33 -1.51 0.38 -30.56
C TRP A 33 -1.25 1.42 -29.47
N LEU A 34 -1.04 2.69 -29.85
CA LEU A 34 -0.85 3.79 -28.92
C LEU A 34 -2.07 3.97 -28.02
N ALA A 35 -3.28 3.99 -28.59
CA ALA A 35 -4.53 4.07 -27.84
C ALA A 35 -4.71 2.90 -26.86
N ARG A 36 -4.24 1.68 -27.20
CA ARG A 36 -4.25 0.55 -26.26
C ARG A 36 -3.25 0.74 -25.12
N ILE A 37 -2.08 1.29 -25.39
CA ILE A 37 -1.08 1.59 -24.35
C ILE A 37 -1.60 2.69 -23.43
N GLU A 38 -2.15 3.77 -23.98
CA GLU A 38 -2.74 4.88 -23.21
C GLU A 38 -3.90 4.39 -22.34
N ARG A 39 -4.80 3.57 -22.89
CA ARG A 39 -5.90 2.96 -22.11
C ARG A 39 -5.39 2.11 -20.95
N ARG A 40 -4.31 1.34 -21.15
CA ARG A 40 -3.70 0.54 -20.07
C ARG A 40 -3.02 1.43 -19.03
N ALA A 41 -2.33 2.48 -19.46
CA ALA A 41 -1.70 3.44 -18.57
C ALA A 41 -2.73 4.20 -17.72
N ALA A 42 -3.81 4.67 -18.35
CA ALA A 42 -4.93 5.34 -17.67
C ALA A 42 -5.68 4.41 -16.71
N ALA A 43 -5.90 3.15 -17.09
CA ALA A 43 -6.50 2.17 -16.19
C ALA A 43 -5.61 1.92 -14.96
N ARG A 44 -4.28 1.86 -15.17
CA ARG A 44 -3.31 1.72 -14.08
C ARG A 44 -3.27 2.96 -13.19
N SER A 45 -3.28 4.17 -13.75
CA SER A 45 -3.25 5.41 -12.95
C SER A 45 -4.50 5.53 -12.09
N HIS A 46 -5.70 5.31 -12.66
CA HIS A 46 -6.95 5.32 -11.90
C HIS A 46 -7.02 4.24 -10.83
N TYR A 47 -6.39 3.09 -11.06
CA TYR A 47 -6.28 2.04 -10.06
C TYR A 47 -5.37 2.48 -8.89
N LEU A 48 -4.19 3.03 -9.17
CA LEU A 48 -3.28 3.54 -8.14
C LEU A 48 -3.93 4.68 -7.36
N GLU A 49 -4.61 5.60 -8.04
CA GLU A 49 -5.31 6.72 -7.42
C GLU A 49 -6.41 6.25 -6.46
N ARG A 50 -7.25 5.30 -6.87
CA ARG A 50 -8.28 4.71 -5.99
C ARG A 50 -7.66 4.03 -4.77
N ARG A 51 -6.56 3.32 -4.96
CA ARG A 51 -5.83 2.65 -3.88
C ARG A 51 -5.25 3.64 -2.87
N HIS A 52 -4.65 4.74 -3.34
CA HIS A 52 -4.15 5.82 -2.47
C HIS A 52 -5.29 6.54 -1.75
N SER A 53 -6.36 6.91 -2.46
CA SER A 53 -7.53 7.57 -1.88
C SER A 53 -8.21 6.70 -0.82
N ALA A 54 -8.32 5.40 -1.06
CA ALA A 54 -8.82 4.45 -0.07
C ALA A 54 -7.97 4.43 1.21
N ALA A 55 -6.64 4.52 1.08
CA ALA A 55 -5.71 4.44 2.21
C ALA A 55 -5.55 5.76 2.98
N GLU A 56 -5.96 6.89 2.40
CA GLU A 56 -5.81 8.24 2.98
C GLU A 56 -6.33 8.30 4.43
N GLY A 57 -7.50 7.70 4.67
CA GLY A 57 -8.08 7.64 5.99
C GLY A 57 -7.12 7.01 7.02
N VAL A 58 -6.55 5.85 6.68
CA VAL A 58 -5.61 5.11 7.55
C VAL A 58 -4.31 5.88 7.75
N ILE A 59 -3.76 6.47 6.68
CA ILE A 59 -2.55 7.27 6.73
C ILE A 59 -2.70 8.44 7.70
N LEU A 60 -3.81 9.18 7.61
CA LEU A 60 -4.06 10.32 8.48
C LEU A 60 -4.18 9.91 9.95
N ALA A 61 -4.86 8.80 10.25
CA ALA A 61 -4.94 8.31 11.63
C ALA A 61 -3.58 7.86 12.19
N LEU A 62 -2.78 7.17 11.38
CA LEU A 62 -1.42 6.79 11.79
C LEU A 62 -0.52 8.01 11.98
N ALA A 63 -0.60 9.00 11.08
CA ALA A 63 0.15 10.24 11.20
C ALA A 63 -0.22 11.01 12.48
N GLN A 64 -1.51 11.07 12.84
CA GLN A 64 -1.94 11.63 14.10
C GLN A 64 -1.29 10.92 15.29
N MET A 65 -1.30 9.58 15.30
CA MET A 65 -0.66 8.80 16.36
C MET A 65 0.85 9.01 16.46
N VAL A 66 1.54 9.21 15.33
CA VAL A 66 2.98 9.54 15.29
C VAL A 66 3.25 10.92 15.88
N SER A 67 2.38 11.90 15.60
CA SER A 67 2.54 13.28 16.07
C SER A 67 1.95 13.56 17.45
N MET A 68 1.11 12.67 17.97
CA MET A 68 0.41 12.82 19.24
C MET A 68 1.41 12.99 20.38
N ASN A 69 1.11 13.88 21.32
CA ASN A 69 1.81 13.90 22.60
C ASN A 69 1.14 12.92 23.58
N PRO A 70 1.71 11.73 23.81
CA PRO A 70 1.07 10.69 24.59
C PRO A 70 1.00 11.01 26.10
N SER A 71 1.67 12.09 26.55
CA SER A 71 1.55 12.60 27.93
C SER A 71 0.32 13.49 28.15
N MET A 72 -0.28 14.00 27.08
CA MET A 72 -1.38 14.99 27.13
C MET A 72 -2.67 14.49 26.45
N GLU A 73 -2.57 13.46 25.61
CA GLU A 73 -3.67 13.00 24.76
C GLU A 73 -4.01 11.53 25.03
N GLU A 74 -5.31 11.21 24.95
CA GLU A 74 -5.79 9.83 25.11
C GLU A 74 -5.58 9.02 23.83
N VAL A 75 -4.93 7.87 23.96
CA VAL A 75 -4.63 6.96 22.84
C VAL A 75 -5.87 6.16 22.39
N ALA A 76 -6.77 5.82 23.32
CA ALA A 76 -7.88 4.92 23.06
C ALA A 76 -8.85 5.43 21.96
N PRO A 77 -9.22 6.72 21.91
CA PRO A 77 -9.96 7.30 20.80
C PRO A 77 -9.25 7.14 19.45
N LEU A 78 -7.94 7.36 19.38
CA LEU A 78 -7.16 7.24 18.14
C LEU A 78 -7.11 5.80 17.63
N LEU A 79 -6.93 4.82 18.52
CA LEU A 79 -6.96 3.40 18.16
C LEU A 79 -8.34 2.94 17.67
N ARG A 80 -9.42 3.53 18.22
CA ARG A 80 -10.79 3.27 17.76
C ARG A 80 -11.04 3.87 16.38
N ASP A 81 -10.59 5.11 16.15
CA ASP A 81 -10.69 5.79 14.86
C ASP A 81 -9.89 5.05 13.78
N LEU A 82 -8.65 4.64 14.09
CA LEU A 82 -7.81 3.82 13.22
C LEU A 82 -8.51 2.52 12.83
N ARG A 83 -9.16 1.83 13.79
CA ARG A 83 -9.95 0.62 13.50
C ARG A 83 -11.05 0.89 12.48
N GLY A 84 -11.78 2.00 12.65
CA GLY A 84 -12.85 2.40 11.72
C GLY A 84 -12.31 2.65 10.31
N ARG A 85 -11.21 3.40 10.20
CA ARG A 85 -10.55 3.69 8.93
C ARG A 85 -9.99 2.44 8.24
N ILE A 86 -9.43 1.50 8.99
CA ILE A 86 -9.00 0.19 8.46
C ILE A 86 -10.21 -0.60 7.92
N ALA A 87 -11.35 -0.59 8.62
CA ALA A 87 -12.55 -1.27 8.14
C ALA A 87 -13.07 -0.66 6.83
N VAL A 88 -13.11 0.68 6.73
CA VAL A 88 -13.49 1.39 5.50
C VAL A 88 -12.50 1.06 4.36
N TYR A 89 -11.21 1.13 4.65
CA TYR A 89 -10.16 0.76 3.69
C TYR A 89 -10.38 -0.65 3.16
N ARG A 90 -10.51 -1.65 4.03
CA ARG A 90 -10.74 -3.06 3.66
C ARG A 90 -11.98 -3.26 2.79
N ALA A 91 -13.07 -2.54 3.09
CA ALA A 91 -14.30 -2.62 2.31
C ALA A 91 -14.16 -2.02 0.90
N SER A 92 -13.18 -1.15 0.67
CA SER A 92 -12.92 -0.49 -0.62
C SER A 92 -11.92 -1.23 -1.52
N LEU A 93 -11.29 -2.30 -1.02
CA LEU A 93 -10.22 -2.99 -1.73
C LEU A 93 -10.72 -3.88 -2.86
N SER A 94 -9.94 -3.93 -3.94
CA SER A 94 -10.06 -4.96 -4.96
C SER A 94 -9.45 -6.28 -4.48
N SER A 95 -9.80 -7.40 -5.10
CA SER A 95 -9.25 -8.73 -4.75
C SER A 95 -7.71 -8.79 -4.80
N GLY A 96 -7.07 -7.92 -5.60
CA GLY A 96 -5.62 -7.84 -5.70
C GLY A 96 -4.93 -7.14 -4.52
N ASP A 97 -5.67 -6.37 -3.70
CA ASP A 97 -5.11 -5.57 -2.62
C ASP A 97 -5.48 -6.06 -1.22
N VAL A 98 -6.34 -7.08 -1.11
CA VAL A 98 -6.91 -7.60 0.16
C VAL A 98 -5.82 -7.86 1.20
N LEU A 99 -4.65 -8.33 0.78
CA LEU A 99 -3.50 -8.60 1.63
C LEU A 99 -3.11 -7.38 2.50
N SER A 100 -3.09 -6.18 1.92
CA SER A 100 -2.74 -4.95 2.67
C SER A 100 -3.76 -4.63 3.76
N GLY A 101 -5.04 -4.92 3.50
CA GLY A 101 -6.12 -4.74 4.45
C GLY A 101 -6.04 -5.73 5.62
N ASP A 102 -5.73 -6.99 5.34
CA ASP A 102 -5.55 -8.02 6.36
C ASP A 102 -4.29 -7.78 7.21
N TRP A 103 -3.19 -7.38 6.56
CA TRP A 103 -1.98 -6.93 7.24
C TRP A 103 -2.25 -5.76 8.20
N LEU A 104 -3.01 -4.75 7.77
CA LEU A 104 -3.42 -3.64 8.64
C LEU A 104 -4.26 -4.08 9.84
N ALA A 105 -5.15 -5.05 9.67
CA ALA A 105 -5.94 -5.60 10.77
C ALA A 105 -5.05 -6.32 11.81
N ILE A 106 -4.02 -7.04 11.35
CA ILE A 106 -3.01 -7.66 12.21
C ILE A 106 -2.20 -6.58 12.94
N LYS A 107 -1.73 -5.56 12.23
CA LYS A 107 -1.00 -4.42 12.80
C LYS A 107 -1.81 -3.66 13.83
N HIS A 108 -3.09 -3.42 13.58
CA HIS A 108 -3.98 -2.77 14.55
C HIS A 108 -4.05 -3.54 15.87
N SER A 109 -4.14 -4.88 15.79
CA SER A 109 -4.16 -5.74 16.97
C SER A 109 -2.83 -5.74 17.72
N GLU A 110 -1.70 -5.69 17.01
CA GLU A 110 -0.37 -5.49 17.60
C GLU A 110 -0.28 -4.15 18.34
N GLY A 111 -0.71 -3.06 17.69
CA GLY A 111 -0.75 -1.73 18.28
C GLY A 111 -1.62 -1.68 19.55
N LEU A 112 -2.79 -2.31 19.52
CA LEU A 112 -3.65 -2.43 20.71
C LEU A 112 -2.91 -3.06 21.90
N ALA A 113 -2.13 -4.13 21.67
CA ALA A 113 -1.36 -4.78 22.72
C ALA A 113 -0.26 -3.87 23.26
N ILE A 114 0.51 -3.23 22.38
CA ILE A 114 1.60 -2.31 22.75
C ILE A 114 1.07 -1.14 23.59
N TRP A 115 -0.03 -0.52 23.16
CA TRP A 115 -0.60 0.62 23.87
C TRP A 115 -1.32 0.22 25.16
N ALA A 116 -1.89 -0.99 25.23
CA ALA A 116 -2.46 -1.52 26.48
C ALA A 116 -1.37 -1.77 27.53
N GLU A 117 -0.23 -2.33 27.13
CA GLU A 117 0.93 -2.53 28.01
C GLU A 117 1.48 -1.18 28.50
N ALA A 118 1.66 -0.21 27.60
CA ALA A 118 2.08 1.14 27.97
C ALA A 118 1.10 1.78 28.97
N GLN A 119 -0.21 1.67 28.72
CA GLN A 119 -1.22 2.22 29.62
C GLN A 119 -1.22 1.53 30.99
N ALA A 120 -1.00 0.22 31.05
CA ALA A 120 -0.88 -0.52 32.31
C ALA A 120 0.30 -0.02 33.16
N LEU A 121 1.44 0.28 32.51
CA LEU A 121 2.63 0.84 33.18
C LEU A 121 2.44 2.28 33.66
N LEU A 122 1.55 3.04 33.01
CA LEU A 122 1.22 4.42 33.41
C LEU A 122 0.16 4.51 34.53
N GLN A 123 -0.52 3.41 34.88
CA GLN A 123 -1.52 3.45 35.95
C GLN A 123 -0.83 3.72 37.30
N PRO A 124 -1.29 4.73 38.06
CA PRO A 124 -0.68 5.05 39.34
C PRO A 124 -0.94 3.92 40.34
N VAL A 125 0.14 3.29 40.82
CA VAL A 125 0.07 2.32 41.92
C VAL A 125 0.15 3.10 43.24
N ALA A 126 -0.78 2.82 44.17
CA ALA A 126 -0.80 3.51 45.45
C ALA A 126 0.57 3.44 46.16
N GLY A 127 1.12 4.60 46.51
CA GLY A 127 2.42 4.70 47.17
C GLY A 127 3.65 4.73 46.24
N THR A 128 3.47 4.63 44.91
CA THR A 128 4.57 4.87 43.97
C THR A 128 4.67 6.34 43.59
N PRO A 129 5.90 6.90 43.52
CA PRO A 129 6.10 8.25 43.01
C PRO A 129 5.68 8.33 41.53
N PRO A 130 5.22 9.50 41.06
CA PRO A 130 4.92 9.69 39.65
C PRO A 130 6.17 9.42 38.80
N LEU A 131 5.94 8.85 37.61
CA LEU A 131 7.03 8.57 36.66
C LEU A 131 7.78 9.86 36.29
N SER A 132 9.09 9.74 36.12
CA SER A 132 9.88 10.83 35.56
C SER A 132 9.47 11.09 34.09
N PRO A 133 9.68 12.29 33.55
CA PRO A 133 9.44 12.56 32.14
C PRO A 133 10.16 11.59 31.20
N ASP A 134 11.39 11.18 31.55
CA ASP A 134 12.18 10.24 30.75
C ASP A 134 11.59 8.82 30.78
N ASP A 135 11.11 8.36 31.94
CA ASP A 135 10.46 7.05 32.05
C ASP A 135 9.12 7.03 31.31
N LEU A 136 8.37 8.13 31.36
CA LEU A 136 7.12 8.28 30.62
C LEU A 136 7.37 8.18 29.12
N LEU A 137 8.41 8.82 28.60
CA LEU A 137 8.80 8.70 27.19
C LEU A 137 9.19 7.27 26.83
N ARG A 138 9.96 6.57 27.69
CA ARG A 138 10.35 5.17 27.46
C ARG A 138 9.16 4.22 27.37
N VAL A 139 8.15 4.42 28.19
CA VAL A 139 6.92 3.61 28.19
C VAL A 139 6.10 3.82 26.92
N LEU A 140 6.09 5.05 26.38
CA LEU A 140 5.24 5.43 25.25
C LEU A 140 5.92 5.26 23.88
N PHE A 141 7.26 5.27 23.87
CA PHE A 141 8.07 5.17 22.65
C PHE A 141 7.77 3.93 21.79
N PRO A 142 7.55 2.71 22.34
CA PRO A 142 7.16 1.55 21.55
C PRO A 142 5.90 1.78 20.72
N GLY A 143 4.89 2.46 21.29
CA GLY A 143 3.65 2.78 20.61
C GLY A 143 3.82 3.77 19.45
N GLN A 144 4.61 4.83 19.67
CA GLN A 144 4.94 5.79 18.61
C GLN A 144 5.74 5.14 17.47
N ARG A 145 6.74 4.33 17.83
CA ARG A 145 7.56 3.61 16.85
C ARG A 145 6.74 2.62 16.04
N TRP A 146 5.79 1.92 16.68
CA TRP A 146 4.86 1.05 15.97
C TRP A 146 4.01 1.83 14.95
N ALA A 147 3.46 3.00 15.34
CA ALA A 147 2.65 3.82 14.44
C ALA A 147 3.47 4.32 13.25
N GLN A 148 4.70 4.77 13.50
CA GLN A 148 5.63 5.22 12.47
C GLN A 148 5.99 4.10 11.50
N ASN A 149 6.43 2.95 12.00
CA ASN A 149 6.78 1.81 11.16
C ASN A 149 5.58 1.35 10.30
N THR A 150 4.38 1.32 10.89
CA THR A 150 3.16 0.94 10.16
C THR A 150 2.84 1.94 9.05
N LEU A 151 2.97 3.24 9.32
CA LEU A 151 2.77 4.31 8.33
C LEU A 151 3.80 4.21 7.19
N GLU A 152 5.07 4.03 7.52
CA GLU A 152 6.16 3.93 6.55
C GLU A 152 6.00 2.69 5.66
N THR A 153 5.71 1.52 6.25
CA THR A 153 5.50 0.28 5.49
C THR A 153 4.28 0.40 4.57
N LEU A 154 3.15 0.93 5.06
CA LEU A 154 1.96 1.14 4.23
C LEU A 154 2.24 2.12 3.08
N SER A 155 2.88 3.25 3.37
CA SER A 155 3.21 4.28 2.36
C SER A 155 4.22 3.75 1.34
N GLY A 156 5.20 2.98 1.79
CA GLY A 156 6.18 2.29 0.94
C GLY A 156 5.51 1.26 0.03
N TRP A 157 4.53 0.52 0.56
CA TRP A 157 3.76 -0.44 -0.23
C TRP A 157 2.89 0.25 -1.28
N LEU A 158 2.13 1.29 -0.89
CA LEU A 158 1.34 2.12 -1.80
C LEU A 158 2.20 2.70 -2.93
N SER A 159 3.42 3.13 -2.61
CA SER A 159 4.38 3.68 -3.58
C SER A 159 5.11 2.61 -4.40
N GLY A 160 4.92 1.32 -4.11
CA GLY A 160 5.55 0.19 -4.79
C GLY A 160 6.99 -0.14 -4.39
N HIS A 161 7.51 0.49 -3.32
CA HIS A 161 8.85 0.20 -2.78
C HIS A 161 8.88 -0.99 -1.83
N VAL A 162 7.74 -1.29 -1.19
CA VAL A 162 7.54 -2.48 -0.36
C VAL A 162 6.69 -3.47 -1.14
N SER A 163 7.12 -4.73 -1.20
CA SER A 163 6.43 -5.79 -1.94
C SER A 163 5.31 -6.44 -1.13
N ASP A 164 4.36 -7.09 -1.82
CA ASP A 164 3.34 -7.93 -1.18
C ASP A 164 3.98 -9.04 -0.33
N GLU A 165 5.11 -9.61 -0.78
CA GLU A 165 5.81 -10.63 -0.02
C GLU A 165 6.32 -10.10 1.32
N HIS A 166 6.77 -8.84 1.38
CA HIS A 166 7.17 -8.22 2.63
C HIS A 166 6.00 -8.14 3.61
N LEU A 167 4.83 -7.66 3.15
CA LEU A 167 3.62 -7.61 3.99
C LEU A 167 3.20 -9.01 4.46
N ARG A 168 3.32 -10.02 3.59
CA ARG A 168 2.97 -11.41 3.90
C ARG A 168 3.91 -12.01 4.95
N LEU A 169 5.21 -11.80 4.82
CA LEU A 169 6.22 -12.26 5.77
C LEU A 169 6.03 -11.59 7.12
N GLU A 170 5.83 -10.28 7.15
CA GLU A 170 5.60 -9.54 8.39
C GLU A 170 4.29 -9.97 9.07
N GLY A 171 3.19 -10.08 8.31
CA GLY A 171 1.90 -10.53 8.83
C GLY A 171 1.93 -11.95 9.40
N SER A 172 2.70 -12.86 8.78
CA SER A 172 2.87 -14.23 9.28
C SER A 172 3.72 -14.28 10.55
N ALA A 173 4.80 -13.50 10.63
CA ALA A 173 5.62 -13.38 11.85
C ALA A 173 4.78 -12.87 13.04
N LEU A 174 3.99 -11.82 12.84
CA LEU A 174 3.11 -11.27 13.88
C LEU A 174 2.02 -12.25 14.33
N SER A 175 1.47 -13.02 13.39
CA SER A 175 0.48 -14.04 13.69
C SER A 175 1.08 -15.19 14.51
N ALA A 176 2.33 -15.58 14.22
CA ALA A 176 3.05 -16.61 14.96
C ALA A 176 3.35 -16.18 16.40
N THR A 177 3.79 -14.94 16.61
CA THR A 177 4.03 -14.39 17.97
C THR A 177 2.76 -14.42 18.83
N ARG A 178 1.59 -14.17 18.24
CA ARG A 178 0.30 -14.22 18.96
C ARG A 178 -0.11 -15.64 19.38
N GLN A 179 0.31 -16.65 18.62
CA GLN A 179 -0.07 -18.05 18.88
C GLN A 179 0.82 -18.74 19.91
N GLN A 180 1.96 -18.15 20.30
CA GLN A 180 2.77 -18.68 21.40
C GLN A 180 2.09 -18.35 22.75
N PRO A 181 1.69 -19.35 23.56
CA PRO A 181 1.19 -19.10 24.90
C PRO A 181 2.31 -18.51 25.75
N SER A 182 2.02 -17.43 26.50
CA SER A 182 2.95 -16.89 27.49
C SER A 182 3.36 -18.02 28.46
N PRO A 183 4.66 -18.24 28.71
CA PRO A 183 5.09 -19.09 29.81
C PRO A 183 4.58 -18.44 31.10
N GLY A 184 3.70 -19.14 31.81
CA GLY A 184 3.20 -18.76 33.13
C GLY A 184 4.20 -18.99 34.24
#